data_AF-A0A4Y9RPB6-F1
#
_entry.id   AF-A0A4Y9RPB6-F1
#
_cell.length_a   1.000
_cell.length_b   1.000
_cell.length_c   1.000
_cell.angle_alpha   90.00
_cell.angle_beta   90.00
_cell.angle_gamma   90.00
#
_symmetry.space_group_name_H-M   'P 1'
#
loop_
_entity.id
_entity.type
_entity.pdbx_description
1 polymer ?
#
loop_
_entity_poly.entity_id
_entity_poly.type
_entity_poly.pdbx_seq_one_letter_code
_entity_poly.pdbx_strand_id
1 'polypeptide(L)'
;MPTPPGTDARRRAFALGTAALALLLSCGHADAECVSINVHTLQLRFDPALPTLPLFDGRFNGRPAVLALDTGAFATTLTAEGAARLGLRVSDTATPASGASGGTV
;
A
#
# COMPACT_ATOMS: atom_id res chain seq x y z
N MET A 1 -41.47 56.64 30.86
CA MET A 1 -40.42 56.37 29.86
C MET A 1 -39.83 54.99 30.15
N PRO A 2 -39.96 53.99 29.27
CA PRO A 2 -39.22 52.74 29.39
C PRO A 2 -37.81 52.92 28.83
N THR A 3 -36.80 52.48 29.59
CA THR A 3 -35.39 52.43 29.18
C THR A 3 -35.15 51.32 28.16
N PRO A 4 -34.23 51.49 27.19
CA PRO A 4 -33.99 50.49 26.16
C PRO A 4 -33.18 49.30 26.73
N PRO A 5 -33.47 48.06 26.31
CA PRO A 5 -32.76 46.88 26.79
C PRO A 5 -31.34 46.76 26.19
N GLY A 6 -30.36 46.86 27.10
CA GLY A 6 -29.08 46.15 27.17
C GLY A 6 -28.40 45.71 25.87
N THR A 7 -27.43 46.50 25.43
CA THR A 7 -26.36 46.16 24.47
C THR A 7 -25.49 44.96 24.89
N ASP A 8 -25.61 44.51 26.15
CA ASP A 8 -24.84 43.42 26.74
C ASP A 8 -25.25 42.02 26.27
N ALA A 9 -26.54 41.80 26.01
CA ALA A 9 -27.04 40.48 25.59
C ALA A 9 -26.52 40.09 24.19
N ARG A 10 -26.37 41.08 23.30
CA ARG A 10 -25.84 40.88 21.93
C ARG A 10 -24.34 40.57 21.92
N ARG A 11 -23.56 41.16 22.84
CA ARG A 11 -22.12 40.88 22.95
C ARG A 11 -21.84 39.47 23.49
N ARG A 12 -22.66 38.99 24.43
CA ARG A 12 -22.54 37.63 24.99
C ARG A 12 -22.92 36.54 23.98
N ALA A 13 -23.98 36.77 23.18
CA ALA A 13 -24.40 35.82 22.15
C ALA A 13 -23.35 35.65 21.03
N PHE A 14 -22.67 36.74 20.65
CA PHE A 14 -21.63 36.68 19.61
C PHE A 14 -20.36 35.94 20.07
N ALA A 15 -19.96 36.11 21.34
CA ALA A 15 -18.80 35.44 21.91
C ALA A 15 -18.98 33.92 22.11
N LEU A 16 -20.21 33.49 22.40
CA LEU A 16 -20.57 32.06 22.49
C LEU A 16 -20.62 31.38 21.12
N GLY A 17 -21.09 32.09 20.09
CA GLY A 17 -21.16 31.57 18.72
C GLY A 17 -19.78 31.34 18.08
N THR A 18 -18.80 32.21 18.35
CA THR A 18 -17.44 32.06 17.83
C THR A 18 -16.64 30.96 18.52
N ALA A 19 -16.86 30.74 19.83
CA ALA A 19 -16.23 29.64 20.55
C ALA A 19 -16.70 28.26 20.06
N ALA A 20 -18.00 28.09 19.79
CA ALA A 20 -18.57 26.84 19.28
C ALA A 20 -18.08 26.52 17.85
N LEU A 21 -17.90 27.54 17.00
CA LEU A 21 -17.39 27.34 15.64
C LEU A 21 -15.91 26.93 15.62
N ALA A 22 -15.09 27.45 16.54
CA ALA A 22 -13.68 27.05 16.67
C ALA A 22 -13.52 25.58 17.13
N LEU A 23 -14.43 25.08 17.97
CA LEU A 23 -14.45 23.68 18.40
C LEU A 23 -14.87 22.71 17.28
N LEU A 24 -15.69 23.14 16.32
CA LEU A 24 -16.11 22.30 15.19
C LEU A 24 -15.03 22.20 14.08
N LEU A 25 -14.10 23.16 14.02
CA LEU A 25 -12.96 23.12 13.09
C LEU A 25 -11.81 22.23 13.60
N SER A 26 -11.93 21.63 14.78
CA SER A 26 -10.90 20.75 15.37
C SER A 26 -10.99 19.28 14.90
N CYS A 27 -11.61 18.99 13.76
CA CYS A 27 -11.45 17.68 13.11
C CYS A 27 -9.98 17.52 12.70
N GLY A 28 -9.18 17.07 13.67
CA GLY A 28 -7.79 16.73 13.50
C GLY A 28 -7.68 15.74 12.37
N HIS A 29 -6.93 16.12 11.34
CA HIS A 29 -6.34 15.15 10.46
C HIS A 29 -5.40 14.34 11.35
N ALA A 30 -5.84 13.16 11.77
CA ALA A 30 -4.93 12.20 12.34
C ALA A 30 -3.97 11.85 11.19
N ASP A 31 -2.82 12.51 11.17
CA ASP A 31 -1.67 12.10 10.37
C ASP A 31 -1.37 10.66 10.78
N ALA A 32 -1.81 9.71 9.96
CA ALA A 32 -1.46 8.32 10.14
C ALA A 32 0.04 8.22 9.90
N GLU A 33 0.82 8.27 10.98
CA GLU A 33 2.26 8.14 10.92
C GLU A 33 2.60 6.75 10.42
N CYS A 34 3.04 6.68 9.16
CA CYS A 34 3.46 5.43 8.55
C CYS A 34 4.84 5.07 9.11
N VAL A 35 4.85 4.30 10.19
CA VAL A 35 6.08 3.80 10.80
C VAL A 35 6.49 2.50 10.12
N SER A 36 7.73 2.45 9.64
CA SER A 36 8.31 1.21 9.15
C SER A 36 8.64 0.31 10.34
N ILE A 37 7.93 -0.81 10.44
CA ILE A 37 8.23 -1.86 11.41
C ILE A 37 8.89 -3.04 10.71
N ASN A 38 9.90 -3.62 11.34
CA ASN A 38 10.48 -4.87 10.86
C ASN A 38 9.54 -6.02 11.24
N VAL A 39 8.91 -6.63 10.23
CA VAL A 39 8.06 -7.81 10.43
C VAL A 39 8.88 -9.09 10.27
N HIS A 40 9.85 -9.09 9.35
CA HIS A 40 10.68 -10.25 9.07
C HIS A 40 11.97 -9.88 8.33
N THR A 41 12.97 -10.76 8.42
CA THR A 41 14.21 -10.68 7.64
C THR A 41 14.22 -11.81 6.63
N LEU A 42 14.28 -11.47 5.34
CA LEU A 42 14.36 -12.44 4.25
C LEU A 42 15.82 -12.69 3.87
N GLN A 43 16.23 -13.96 3.87
CA GLN A 43 17.58 -14.34 3.46
C GLN A 43 17.66 -14.45 1.94
N LEU A 44 18.42 -13.54 1.32
CA LEU A 44 18.66 -13.51 -0.11
C LEU A 44 19.99 -14.21 -0.43
N ARG A 45 20.04 -14.88 -1.58
CA ARG A 45 21.24 -15.49 -2.16
C ARG A 45 21.35 -15.11 -3.63
N PHE A 46 22.57 -15.07 -4.14
CA PHE A 46 22.85 -14.80 -5.54
C PHE A 46 23.44 -16.05 -6.18
N ASP A 47 22.85 -16.50 -7.28
CA ASP A 47 23.37 -17.62 -8.07
C ASP A 47 24.43 -17.07 -9.04
N PRO A 48 25.63 -17.67 -9.13
CA PRO A 48 26.63 -17.26 -10.12
C PRO A 48 26.13 -17.27 -11.57
N ALA A 49 25.15 -18.12 -11.91
CA ALA A 49 24.52 -18.14 -13.23
C ALA A 49 23.53 -16.99 -13.46
N LEU A 50 23.01 -16.39 -12.38
CA LEU A 50 22.05 -15.28 -12.40
C LEU A 50 22.49 -14.19 -11.39
N PRO A 51 23.66 -13.56 -11.59
CA PRO A 51 24.31 -12.74 -10.56
C PRO A 51 23.54 -11.47 -10.19
N THR A 52 22.63 -11.03 -11.06
CA THR A 52 21.81 -9.82 -10.87
C THR A 52 20.44 -10.12 -10.29
N LEU A 53 20.08 -11.40 -10.10
CA LEU A 53 18.75 -11.80 -9.63
C LEU A 53 18.84 -12.30 -8.18
N PRO A 54 18.34 -11.53 -7.20
CA PRO A 54 18.29 -11.99 -5.82
C PRO A 54 17.29 -13.13 -5.70
N LEU A 55 17.76 -14.27 -5.22
CA LEU A 55 16.95 -15.47 -5.03
C LEU A 55 16.70 -15.73 -3.56
N PHE A 56 15.58 -16.36 -3.25
CA PHE A 56 15.29 -16.87 -1.92
C PHE A 56 14.47 -18.15 -2.01
N ASP A 57 14.59 -18.99 -0.99
CA ASP A 57 13.81 -20.22 -0.91
C ASP A 57 12.46 -19.94 -0.26
N GLY A 58 11.40 -20.47 -0.87
CA GLY A 58 10.04 -20.26 -0.43
C GLY A 58 9.14 -21.45 -0.71
N ARG A 59 7.84 -21.23 -0.61
CA ARG A 59 6.84 -22.24 -0.93
C ARG A 59 5.71 -21.63 -1.73
N PHE A 60 5.25 -22.34 -2.76
CA PHE A 60 4.03 -22.03 -3.49
C PHE A 60 3.01 -23.13 -3.21
N ASN A 61 1.86 -22.78 -2.61
CA ASN A 61 0.84 -23.75 -2.18
C ASN A 61 1.41 -24.94 -1.40
N GLY A 62 2.32 -24.65 -0.45
CA GLY A 62 2.96 -25.68 0.37
C GLY A 62 4.03 -26.51 -0.33
N ARG A 63 4.37 -26.25 -1.60
CA ARG A 63 5.46 -26.93 -2.33
C ARG A 63 6.72 -26.06 -2.36
N PRO A 64 7.93 -26.62 -2.12
CA PRO A 64 9.18 -25.86 -2.19
C PRO A 64 9.38 -25.21 -3.56
N ALA A 65 9.85 -23.96 -3.57
CA ALA A 65 10.18 -23.23 -4.79
C ALA A 65 11.36 -22.28 -4.53
N VAL A 66 12.19 -22.09 -5.55
CA VAL A 66 13.15 -20.98 -5.61
C VAL A 66 12.44 -19.79 -6.24
N LEU A 67 12.46 -18.66 -5.55
CA LEU A 67 11.79 -17.44 -5.95
C LEU A 67 12.82 -16.35 -6.23
N ALA A 68 12.52 -15.51 -7.22
CA ALA A 68 13.32 -14.33 -7.54
C ALA A 68 12.62 -13.08 -7.02
N LEU A 69 13.38 -12.17 -6.41
CA LEU A 69 12.89 -10.86 -6.02
C LEU A 69 13.10 -9.89 -7.17
N ASP A 70 12.01 -9.50 -7.83
CA ASP A 70 12.00 -8.54 -8.94
C ASP A 70 11.12 -7.34 -8.57
N THR A 71 11.75 -6.24 -8.17
CA THR A 71 11.05 -4.99 -7.81
C THR A 71 10.51 -4.24 -9.03
N GLY A 72 10.90 -4.62 -10.25
CA GLY A 72 10.41 -4.04 -11.49
C GLY A 72 9.18 -4.77 -12.06
N ALA A 73 8.86 -5.95 -11.54
CA ALA A 73 7.70 -6.73 -11.97
C ALA A 73 6.39 -6.12 -11.43
N PHE A 74 5.43 -5.91 -12.33
CA PHE A 74 4.07 -5.49 -11.95
C PHE A 74 3.26 -6.64 -11.30
N ALA A 75 3.55 -7.88 -11.67
CA ALA A 75 2.87 -9.06 -11.18
C ALA A 75 3.87 -10.17 -10.87
N THR A 76 3.51 -11.06 -9.94
CA THR A 76 4.28 -12.30 -9.73
C THR A 76 4.10 -13.22 -10.92
N THR A 77 5.20 -13.65 -11.50
CA THR A 77 5.21 -14.56 -12.66
C THR A 77 5.81 -15.91 -12.29
N LEU A 78 5.39 -16.94 -13.01
CA LEU A 78 5.98 -18.28 -12.95
C LEU A 78 6.45 -18.65 -14.36
N THR A 79 7.58 -19.35 -14.44
CA THR A 79 7.94 -20.02 -15.70
C THR A 79 6.91 -21.10 -16.02
N ALA A 80 6.69 -21.40 -17.30
CA ALA A 80 5.78 -22.47 -17.71
C ALA A 80 6.16 -23.82 -17.07
N GLU A 81 7.46 -24.11 -17.00
CA GLU A 81 7.99 -25.27 -16.30
C GLU A 81 7.67 -25.23 -14.80
N GLY A 82 7.85 -24.07 -14.14
CA GLY A 82 7.49 -23.88 -12.74
C GLY A 82 6.01 -24.14 -12.46
N ALA A 83 5.13 -23.62 -13.30
CA ALA A 83 3.68 -23.88 -13.22
C ALA A 83 3.36 -25.37 -13.38
N ALA A 84 4.02 -26.05 -14.34
CA ALA A 84 3.85 -27.49 -14.55
C ALA A 84 4.29 -28.32 -13.35
N ARG A 85 5.46 -28.02 -12.73
CA ARG A 85 5.92 -28.70 -11.51
C ARG A 85 4.97 -28.50 -10.33
N LEU A 86 4.29 -27.36 -10.30
CA LEU A 86 3.28 -27.04 -9.28
C LEU A 86 1.89 -27.61 -9.61
N GLY A 87 1.72 -28.27 -10.75
CA GLY A 87 0.43 -28.83 -11.18
C GLY A 87 -0.63 -27.76 -11.46
N LEU A 88 -0.20 -26.55 -11.81
CA LEU A 88 -1.09 -25.44 -12.11
C LEU A 88 -1.56 -25.52 -13.56
N ARG A 89 -2.83 -25.21 -13.80
CA ARG A 89 -3.35 -25.02 -15.15
C ARG A 89 -2.97 -23.63 -15.63
N VAL A 90 -2.35 -23.55 -16.80
CA VAL A 90 -2.05 -22.29 -17.47
C VAL A 90 -3.20 -21.97 -18.42
N SER A 91 -3.69 -20.74 -18.35
CA SER A 91 -4.72 -20.20 -19.23
C SER A 91 -4.30 -18.81 -19.68
N ASP A 92 -4.72 -18.43 -20.87
CA ASP A 92 -4.42 -17.11 -21.41
C ASP A 92 -5.00 -16.00 -20.52
N THR A 93 -4.22 -14.94 -20.33
CA THR A 93 -4.65 -13.74 -19.63
C THR A 93 -5.18 -12.72 -20.62
N ALA A 94 -6.23 -11.98 -20.25
CA ALA A 94 -6.75 -10.89 -21.09
C ALA A 94 -5.76 -9.72 -21.21
N THR A 95 -4.81 -9.63 -20.28
CA THR A 95 -3.79 -8.58 -20.23
C THR A 95 -2.47 -9.14 -20.77
N PRO A 96 -1.91 -8.57 -21.84
CA PRO A 96 -0.58 -8.96 -22.32
C PRO A 96 0.49 -8.50 -21.33
N ALA A 97 1.55 -9.29 -21.18
CA ALA A 97 2.72 -8.89 -20.38
C ALA A 97 3.81 -8.30 -21.28
N SER A 98 4.33 -7.13 -20.93
CA SER A 98 5.42 -6.47 -21.66
C SER A 98 6.74 -6.55 -20.90
N GLY A 99 7.81 -6.97 -21.58
CA GLY A 99 9.17 -7.00 -21.03
C GLY A 99 10.07 -5.89 -21.56
N ALA A 100 11.29 -5.79 -21.02
CA ALA A 100 12.30 -4.83 -21.49
C ALA A 100 12.65 -4.97 -22.99
N SER A 101 12.43 -6.14 -23.58
CA SER A 101 12.61 -6.41 -25.01
C SER A 101 11.43 -5.96 -25.89
N GLY A 102 10.35 -5.42 -25.31
CA GLY A 102 9.14 -5.00 -26.03
C GLY A 102 8.23 -6.14 -26.50
N GLY A 103 8.51 -7.39 -26.13
CA GLY A 103 7.64 -8.53 -26.43
C GLY A 103 6.36 -8.51 -25.58
N THR A 104 5.23 -8.87 -26.19
CA THR A 104 3.97 -9.17 -25.50
C THR A 104 3.79 -10.69 -25.45
N VAL A 105 3.50 -11.23 -24.26
CA VAL A 105 3.09 -12.64 -24.07
C VAL A 105 1.70 -12.71 -23.45
#